data_AF-A0A8B7JJE4-F1
#
_entry.id   AF-A0A8B7JJE4-F1
#
_cell.length_a   1.000
_cell.length_b   1.000
_cell.length_c   1.000
_cell.angle_alpha   90.00
_cell.angle_beta   90.00
_cell.angle_gamma   90.00
#
_symmetry.space_group_name_H-M   'P 1'
#
loop_
_entity.id
_entity.type
_entity.pdbx_description
1 polymer ?
#
loop_
_entity_poly.entity_id
_entity_poly.type
_entity_poly.pdbx_seq_one_letter_code
_entity_poly.pdbx_strand_id
1 'polypeptide(L)'
;MVHAEAFSRPLSRNEVVGLIFRLTIFGAVTYFTIKWMVDAIDPTRKQKVEAQKQAEKLMKQIGVKNVKLTEYEMSIAAHLVDPLSMHVTWSDIAGLDDVITDLKDTVILPIKKKYLFENSRLLQPPK
;
A
#
# COMPACT_ATOMS: atom_id res chain seq x y z
N MET A 1 -3.14 53.79 -19.77
CA MET A 1 -3.08 54.43 -18.44
C MET A 1 -4.51 54.65 -17.92
N VAL A 2 -5.22 53.65 -17.37
CA VAL A 2 -6.50 53.91 -16.66
C VAL A 2 -6.86 52.75 -15.70
N HIS A 3 -5.99 52.30 -14.78
CA HIS A 3 -6.43 51.25 -13.81
C HIS A 3 -5.81 51.37 -12.40
N ALA A 4 -5.25 52.53 -12.03
CA ALA A 4 -4.53 52.69 -10.76
C ALA A 4 -5.21 53.61 -9.72
N GLU A 5 -6.46 54.05 -9.93
CA GLU A 5 -7.10 55.07 -9.06
C GLU A 5 -8.39 54.61 -8.34
N ALA A 6 -8.58 53.30 -8.15
CA ALA A 6 -9.74 52.78 -7.41
C ALA A 6 -9.44 52.35 -5.97
N PHE A 7 -8.21 52.54 -5.46
CA PHE A 7 -7.76 51.93 -4.20
C PHE A 7 -7.75 52.86 -2.97
N SER A 8 -8.44 54.01 -3.01
CA SER A 8 -8.38 54.99 -1.91
C SER A 8 -9.75 55.57 -1.57
N ARG A 9 -10.76 54.71 -1.37
CA ARG A 9 -12.00 55.09 -0.68
C ARG A 9 -12.01 54.46 0.73
N PRO A 10 -12.36 55.21 1.79
CA PRO A 10 -12.48 54.64 3.12
C PRO A 10 -13.61 53.61 3.11
N LEU A 11 -13.25 52.34 3.23
CA LEU A 11 -14.19 51.22 3.24
C LEU A 11 -15.18 51.40 4.39
N SER A 12 -16.48 51.44 4.06
CA SER A 12 -17.54 51.50 5.07
C SER A 12 -17.58 50.19 5.86
N ARG A 13 -17.94 50.25 7.14
CA ARG A 13 -17.99 49.07 8.04
C ARG A 13 -18.82 47.92 7.45
N ASN A 14 -19.88 48.24 6.71
CA ASN A 14 -20.75 47.27 6.05
C ASN A 14 -20.09 46.61 4.82
N GLU A 15 -19.23 47.36 4.12
CA GLU A 15 -18.49 46.90 2.96
C GLU A 15 -17.33 45.98 3.37
N VAL A 16 -16.65 46.29 4.48
CA VAL A 16 -15.65 45.41 5.09
C VAL A 16 -16.26 44.09 5.55
N VAL A 17 -17.43 44.12 6.19
CA VAL A 17 -18.16 42.90 6.60
C VAL A 17 -18.55 42.06 5.38
N GLY A 18 -19.03 42.69 4.31
CA GLY A 18 -19.33 42.00 3.06
C GLY A 18 -18.10 41.40 2.38
N LEU A 19 -16.95 42.09 2.43
CA LEU A 19 -15.68 41.61 1.88
C LEU A 19 -15.18 40.37 2.62
N ILE A 20 -15.22 40.40 3.96
CA ILE A 20 -14.84 39.25 4.80
C ILE A 20 -15.74 38.06 4.50
N PHE A 21 -17.06 38.26 4.45
CA PHE A 21 -18.01 37.20 4.13
C PHE A 21 -17.75 36.56 2.76
N ARG A 22 -17.48 37.38 1.72
CA ARG A 22 -17.14 36.90 0.37
C ARG A 22 -15.83 36.11 0.36
N LEU A 23 -14.80 36.58 1.06
CA LEU A 23 -13.52 35.89 1.19
C LEU A 23 -13.68 34.54 1.90
N THR A 24 -14.48 34.48 2.97
CA THR A 24 -14.75 33.24 3.69
C THR A 24 -15.52 32.23 2.83
N ILE A 25 -16.57 32.67 2.11
CA ILE A 25 -17.31 31.80 1.19
C ILE A 25 -16.40 31.31 0.07
N PHE A 26 -15.66 32.20 -0.57
CA PHE A 26 -14.76 31.84 -1.66
C PHE A 26 -13.67 30.87 -1.21
N GLY A 27 -13.07 31.11 -0.05
CA GLY A 27 -12.09 30.21 0.56
C GLY A 27 -12.68 28.84 0.91
N ALA A 28 -13.88 28.79 1.49
CA ALA A 28 -14.56 27.55 1.81
C ALA A 28 -14.89 26.75 0.53
N VAL A 29 -15.48 27.39 -0.47
CA VAL A 29 -15.81 26.76 -1.76
C VAL A 29 -14.53 26.23 -2.43
N THR A 30 -13.46 27.02 -2.47
CA THR A 30 -12.16 26.62 -3.05
C THR A 30 -11.55 25.42 -2.32
N TYR A 31 -11.64 25.37 -0.99
CA TYR A 31 -11.16 24.21 -0.22
C TYR A 31 -11.97 22.94 -0.56
N PHE A 32 -13.30 23.03 -0.58
CA PHE A 32 -14.15 21.89 -0.87
C PHE A 32 -14.01 21.39 -2.30
N THR A 33 -13.86 22.29 -3.28
CA THR A 33 -13.63 21.90 -4.69
C THR A 33 -12.28 21.19 -4.86
N ILE A 34 -11.21 21.69 -4.25
CA ILE A 34 -9.89 21.03 -4.29
C ILE A 34 -9.94 19.67 -3.61
N LYS A 35 -10.55 19.57 -2.43
CA LYS A 35 -10.69 18.30 -1.71
C LYS A 35 -11.43 17.24 -2.54
N TRP A 36 -12.56 17.62 -3.15
CA TRP A 36 -13.32 16.73 -4.00
C TRP A 36 -12.54 16.33 -5.26
N MET A 37 -11.79 17.26 -5.85
CA MET A 37 -10.93 16.99 -7.00
C MET A 37 -9.78 16.04 -6.66
N VAL A 38 -9.12 16.20 -5.51
CA VAL A 38 -8.07 15.28 -5.03
C VAL A 38 -8.64 13.88 -4.80
N ASP A 39 -9.81 13.78 -4.19
CA ASP A 39 -10.48 12.49 -3.97
C ASP A 39 -10.96 11.84 -5.28
N ALA A 40 -11.30 12.63 -6.31
CA ALA A 40 -11.75 12.14 -7.62
C ALA A 40 -10.58 11.75 -8.56
N ILE A 41 -9.45 12.46 -8.49
CA ILE A 41 -8.26 12.17 -9.31
C ILE A 41 -7.46 11.00 -8.76
N ASP A 42 -7.41 10.82 -7.43
CA ASP A 42 -6.74 9.67 -6.82
C ASP A 42 -7.69 8.81 -5.96
N PRO A 43 -8.60 8.06 -6.59
CA PRO A 43 -9.44 7.08 -5.91
C PRO A 43 -8.61 5.90 -5.35
N THR A 44 -7.33 5.76 -5.71
CA THR A 44 -6.49 4.62 -5.31
C THR A 44 -5.83 4.82 -3.95
N ARG A 45 -5.75 6.05 -3.43
CA ARG A 45 -5.11 6.34 -2.15
C ARG A 45 -5.73 5.58 -0.97
N LYS A 46 -7.04 5.39 -0.94
CA LYS A 46 -7.71 4.60 0.12
C LYS A 46 -7.33 3.13 0.06
N GLN A 47 -7.39 2.54 -1.14
CA GLN A 47 -7.02 1.14 -1.37
C GLN A 47 -5.55 0.89 -1.03
N LYS A 48 -4.66 1.82 -1.39
CA LYS A 48 -3.22 1.75 -1.05
C LYS A 48 -2.98 1.75 0.46
N VAL A 49 -3.64 2.66 1.20
CA VAL A 49 -3.51 2.74 2.66
C VAL A 49 -4.06 1.48 3.34
N GLU A 50 -5.16 0.91 2.84
CA GLU A 50 -5.71 -0.35 3.34
C GLU A 50 -4.78 -1.52 3.07
N ALA A 51 -4.22 -1.64 1.86
CA ALA A 51 -3.25 -2.66 1.51
C ALA A 51 -2.00 -2.58 2.38
N GLN A 52 -1.48 -1.37 2.63
CA GLN A 52 -0.34 -1.16 3.53
C GLN A 52 -0.64 -1.64 4.96
N LYS A 53 -1.82 -1.31 5.51
CA LYS A 53 -2.23 -1.78 6.85
C LYS A 53 -2.37 -3.30 6.92
N GLN A 54 -2.87 -3.94 5.86
CA GLN A 54 -2.96 -5.39 5.80
C GLN A 54 -1.57 -6.04 5.74
N ALA A 55 -0.68 -5.53 4.91
CA ALA A 55 0.70 -5.98 4.81
C ALA A 55 1.45 -5.87 6.15
N GLU A 56 1.28 -4.75 6.88
CA GLU A 56 1.88 -4.58 8.21
C GLU A 56 1.37 -5.61 9.23
N LYS A 57 0.05 -5.90 9.21
CA LYS A 57 -0.53 -6.93 10.08
C LYS A 57 0.02 -8.32 9.74
N LEU A 58 0.05 -8.68 8.46
CA LEU A 58 0.60 -9.95 7.98
C LEU A 58 2.07 -10.10 8.36
N MET A 59 2.89 -9.06 8.16
CA MET A 59 4.31 -9.11 8.55
C MET A 59 4.49 -9.30 10.06
N LYS A 60 3.63 -8.67 10.88
CA LYS A 60 3.62 -8.89 12.32
C LYS A 60 3.25 -10.32 12.69
N GLN A 61 2.30 -10.94 11.98
CA GLN A 61 1.89 -12.34 12.19
C GLN A 61 2.98 -13.32 11.78
N ILE A 62 3.60 -13.13 10.61
CA ILE A 62 4.69 -13.98 10.10
C ILE A 62 5.96 -13.83 10.95
N GLY A 63 6.10 -12.73 11.71
CA GLY A 63 7.22 -12.50 12.62
C GLY A 63 8.46 -11.94 11.92
N VAL A 64 8.32 -11.40 10.70
CA VAL A 64 9.40 -10.71 9.99
C VAL A 64 9.62 -9.37 10.65
N LYS A 65 10.71 -9.23 11.41
CA LYS A 65 11.09 -7.99 12.09
C LYS A 65 12.15 -7.25 11.29
N ASN A 66 12.04 -5.92 11.25
CA ASN A 66 13.07 -5.00 10.79
C ASN A 66 13.38 -5.02 9.26
N VAL A 67 12.37 -5.24 8.42
CA VAL A 67 12.51 -5.11 6.96
C VAL A 67 11.93 -3.77 6.52
N LYS A 68 12.74 -2.97 5.82
CA LYS A 68 12.29 -1.74 5.17
C LYS A 68 11.80 -2.10 3.77
N LEU A 69 10.48 -2.10 3.57
CA LEU A 69 9.89 -2.32 2.25
C LEU A 69 9.54 -1.00 1.58
N THR A 70 9.72 -0.96 0.26
CA THR A 70 9.19 0.10 -0.59
C THR A 70 7.66 0.04 -0.67
N GLU A 71 7.01 1.10 -1.15
CA GLU A 71 5.55 1.11 -1.33
C GLU A 71 5.07 -0.03 -2.25
N TYR A 72 5.82 -0.30 -3.32
CA TYR A 72 5.53 -1.39 -4.24
C TYR A 72 5.66 -2.76 -3.58
N GLU A 73 6.75 -3.00 -2.84
CA GLU A 73 6.93 -4.26 -2.10
C GLU A 73 5.89 -4.43 -0.98
N MET A 74 5.44 -3.34 -0.36
CA MET A 74 4.35 -3.36 0.61
C MET A 74 3.03 -3.81 -0.03
N SER A 75 2.76 -3.36 -1.25
CA SER A 75 1.59 -3.83 -2.01
C SER A 75 1.67 -5.32 -2.35
N ILE A 76 2.88 -5.84 -2.62
CA ILE A 76 3.10 -7.28 -2.81
C ILE A 76 2.94 -8.02 -1.48
N ALA A 77 3.48 -7.47 -0.40
CA ALA A 77 3.45 -8.08 0.93
C ALA A 77 2.01 -8.27 1.45
N ALA A 78 1.06 -7.43 1.04
CA ALA A 78 -0.36 -7.59 1.35
C ALA A 78 -0.95 -8.91 0.80
N HIS A 79 -0.34 -9.50 -0.22
CA HIS A 79 -0.77 -10.75 -0.85
C HIS A 79 -0.04 -11.99 -0.29
N LEU A 80 0.83 -11.83 0.71
CA LEU A 80 1.51 -12.96 1.33
C LEU A 80 0.52 -13.78 2.17
N VAL A 81 0.69 -15.10 2.14
CA VAL A 81 -0.12 -16.04 2.91
C VAL A 81 0.67 -16.52 4.11
N ASP A 82 0.06 -16.44 5.30
CA ASP A 82 0.63 -16.97 6.54
C ASP A 82 0.51 -18.50 6.55
N PRO A 83 1.61 -19.27 6.67
CA PRO A 83 1.55 -20.73 6.77
C PRO A 83 0.72 -21.22 7.96
N LEU A 84 0.58 -20.45 9.05
CA LEU A 84 -0.25 -20.82 10.21
C LEU A 84 -1.75 -20.81 9.90
N SER A 85 -2.16 -20.10 8.85
CA SER A 85 -3.55 -20.08 8.39
C SER A 85 -3.93 -21.29 7.52
N MET A 86 -2.95 -22.10 7.11
CA MET A 86 -3.18 -23.26 6.25
C MET A 86 -3.55 -24.49 7.08
N HIS A 87 -4.78 -24.98 6.91
CA HIS A 87 -5.31 -26.13 7.66
C HIS A 87 -4.98 -27.50 7.04
N VAL A 88 -4.44 -27.52 5.82
CA VAL A 88 -4.13 -28.76 5.09
C VAL A 88 -2.65 -29.14 5.27
N THR A 89 -2.41 -30.44 5.43
CA THR A 89 -1.07 -31.03 5.60
C THR A 89 -0.78 -32.06 4.52
N TRP A 90 0.47 -32.49 4.41
CA TRP A 90 0.88 -33.53 3.45
C TRP A 90 0.18 -34.87 3.68
N SER A 91 -0.28 -35.14 4.90
CA SER A 91 -1.00 -36.37 5.24
C SER A 91 -2.45 -36.37 4.74
N ASP A 92 -2.98 -35.20 4.38
CA ASP A 92 -4.36 -35.04 3.89
C ASP A 92 -4.47 -35.28 2.37
N ILE A 93 -3.35 -35.53 1.68
CA ILE A 93 -3.28 -35.74 0.23
C ILE A 93 -3.05 -37.24 -0.04
N ALA A 94 -4.04 -37.92 -0.62
CA ALA A 94 -3.97 -39.34 -0.93
C ALA A 94 -3.56 -39.62 -2.39
N GLY A 95 -2.81 -40.70 -2.61
CA GLY A 95 -2.52 -41.24 -3.96
C GLY A 95 -1.40 -40.52 -4.73
N LEU A 96 -0.69 -39.60 -4.09
CA LEU A 96 0.42 -38.83 -4.68
C LEU A 96 1.71 -38.95 -3.87
N ASP A 97 1.91 -40.03 -3.12
CA ASP A 97 3.03 -40.21 -2.19
C ASP A 97 4.41 -40.05 -2.87
N ASP A 98 4.56 -40.59 -4.09
CA ASP A 98 5.79 -40.46 -4.88
C ASP A 98 6.06 -38.99 -5.23
N VAL A 99 5.04 -38.25 -5.67
CA VAL A 99 5.14 -36.82 -6.03
C VAL A 99 5.39 -35.96 -4.79
N ILE A 100 4.74 -36.28 -3.67
CA ILE A 100 4.96 -35.60 -2.38
C ILE A 100 6.41 -35.78 -1.94
N THR A 101 6.96 -36.98 -2.09
CA THR A 101 8.35 -37.29 -1.74
C THR A 101 9.32 -36.52 -2.63
N ASP A 102 9.09 -36.55 -3.95
CA ASP A 102 9.91 -35.80 -4.91
C ASP A 102 9.90 -34.29 -4.64
N LEU A 103 8.73 -33.68 -4.39
CA LEU A 103 8.61 -32.26 -4.03
C LEU A 103 9.32 -31.92 -2.71
N LYS A 104 9.23 -32.81 -1.72
CA LYS A 104 9.91 -32.62 -0.43
C LYS A 104 11.42 -32.57 -0.60
N ASP A 105 11.97 -33.46 -1.42
CA ASP A 105 13.42 -33.60 -1.58
C ASP A 105 14.02 -32.59 -2.56
N THR A 106 13.31 -32.28 -3.64
CA THR A 106 13.84 -31.42 -4.72
C THR A 106 13.52 -29.93 -4.53
N VAL A 107 12.41 -29.59 -3.88
CA VAL A 107 11.95 -28.19 -3.74
C VAL A 107 11.99 -27.72 -2.28
N ILE A 108 11.32 -28.43 -1.37
CA ILE A 108 11.12 -27.94 0.01
C ILE A 108 12.43 -27.99 0.80
N LEU A 109 13.15 -29.11 0.73
CA LEU A 109 14.37 -29.34 1.49
C LEU A 109 15.50 -28.35 1.09
N PRO A 110 15.78 -28.10 -0.20
CA PRO A 110 16.79 -27.11 -0.59
C PRO A 110 16.46 -25.69 -0.12
N ILE A 111 15.19 -25.28 -0.15
CA ILE A 111 14.78 -23.94 0.29
C ILE A 111 14.92 -23.80 1.82
N LYS A 112 14.55 -24.83 2.58
CA LYS A 112 14.62 -24.81 4.06
C LYS A 112 16.04 -24.93 4.59
N LYS A 113 16.91 -25.70 3.92
CA LYS A 113 18.29 -25.96 4.32
C LYS A 113 19.28 -25.58 3.22
N LYS A 114 19.26 -24.31 2.80
CA LYS A 114 20.09 -23.80 1.69
C LYS A 114 21.57 -24.17 1.80
N TYR A 115 22.13 -24.12 3.00
CA TYR A 115 23.53 -24.44 3.29
C TYR A 115 23.95 -25.87 2.90
N LEU A 116 23.00 -26.83 2.84
CA LEU A 116 23.27 -28.20 2.40
C LEU A 116 23.37 -28.33 0.86
N PHE A 117 22.88 -27.35 0.12
CA PHE A 117 22.67 -27.41 -1.33
C PHE A 117 23.36 -26.27 -2.09
N GLU A 118 24.32 -25.55 -1.48
CA GLU A 118 25.01 -24.41 -2.10
C GLU A 118 25.70 -24.76 -3.42
N ASN A 119 26.21 -25.99 -3.56
CA ASN A 119 26.85 -26.49 -4.78
C ASN A 119 25.89 -27.23 -5.72
N SER A 120 24.60 -27.29 -5.39
CA SER A 120 23.60 -28.03 -6.17
C SER A 120 23.02 -27.18 -7.30
N ARG A 121 22.65 -27.84 -8.40
CA ARG A 121 21.90 -27.21 -9.49
C ARG A 121 20.45 -26.90 -9.11
N LEU A 122 19.94 -27.44 -8.00
CA LEU A 122 18.55 -27.26 -7.56
C LEU A 122 18.21 -25.82 -7.15
N LEU A 123 19.21 -25.06 -6.69
CA LEU A 123 19.03 -23.64 -6.33
C LEU A 123 19.43 -22.69 -7.46
N GLN A 124 19.89 -23.22 -8.60
CA GLN A 124 20.30 -22.42 -9.75
C GLN A 124 19.10 -22.11 -10.64
N PRO A 125 19.05 -20.91 -11.25
CA PRO A 125 18.00 -20.60 -12.21
C PRO A 125 18.06 -21.58 -13.40
N PRO A 126 16.90 -21.97 -13.97
CA PRO A 126 16.87 -22.77 -15.18
C PRO A 126 17.57 -22.03 -16.33
N LYS A 127 18.26 -22.77 -17.19
CA LYS A 127 18.87 -22.25 -18.43
C LYS A 127 17.82 -22.04 -19.51
#